data_AF-A0A1T5AP32-F1
#
_entry.id   AF-A0A1T5AP32-F1
#
_cell.length_a   1.000
_cell.length_b   1.000
_cell.length_c   1.000
_cell.angle_alpha   90.00
_cell.angle_beta   90.00
_cell.angle_gamma   90.00
#
_symmetry.space_group_name_H-M   'P 1'
#
loop_
_entity.id
_entity.type
_entity.pdbx_description
1 polymer ?
#
loop_
_entity_poly.entity_id
_entity_poly.type
_entity_poly.pdbx_seq_one_letter_code
_entity_poly.pdbx_strand_id
1 'polypeptide(L)' 'MKAIYWTHEAIQDRDDIYDSIEANNPAAAATLDELFEAKSAPLDRHPALGRPGRVARAS' A
#
# COMPACT_ATOMS: atom_id res chain seq x y z
N MET A 1 17.44 6.23 -11.26
CA MET A 1 16.80 5.20 -10.41
C MET A 1 15.35 5.63 -10.22
N LYS A 2 14.39 4.75 -10.47
CA LYS A 2 12.97 5.05 -10.21
C LYS A 2 12.68 4.57 -8.79
N ALA A 3 12.02 5.39 -7.98
CA ALA A 3 11.69 5.07 -6.59
C ALA A 3 10.18 5.13 -6.39
N ILE A 4 9.68 4.36 -5.43
CA ILE A 4 8.28 4.39 -5.03
C ILE A 4 8.10 5.48 -3.99
N TYR A 5 7.11 6.35 -4.24
CA TYR A 5 6.70 7.39 -3.31
C TYR A 5 5.24 7.16 -2.95
N TRP A 6 4.98 7.12 -1.65
CA TRP A 6 3.62 7.07 -1.12
C TRP A 6 3.09 8.50 -1.03
N THR A 7 1.85 8.71 -1.46
CA THR A 7 1.18 10.00 -1.20
C THR A 7 0.80 10.08 0.28
N HIS A 8 0.50 11.28 0.75
CA HIS A 8 0.07 11.46 2.14
C HIS A 8 -1.20 10.66 2.43
N GLU A 9 -2.15 10.64 1.50
CA GLU A 9 -3.39 9.85 1.60
C GLU A 9 -3.09 8.35 1.68
N ALA A 10 -2.13 7.84 0.90
CA ALA A 10 -1.79 6.42 0.93
C ALA A 10 -1.06 6.00 2.22
N ILE A 11 -0.37 6.93 2.88
CA ILE A 11 0.18 6.70 4.22
C ILE A 11 -0.97 6.66 5.23
N GLN A 12 -1.89 7.63 5.19
CA GLN A 12 -3.05 7.65 6.08
C GLN A 12 -3.92 6.40 5.92
N ASP A 13 -4.17 5.94 4.68
CA ASP A 13 -4.92 4.72 4.41
C ASP A 13 -4.24 3.49 5.07
N ARG A 14 -2.90 3.43 5.08
CA ARG A 14 -2.16 2.35 5.75
C ARG A 14 -2.29 2.42 7.27
N ASP A 15 -2.16 3.62 7.84
CA ASP A 15 -2.31 3.85 9.28
C ASP A 15 -3.72 3.46 9.75
N ASP A 16 -4.76 3.90 9.02
CA ASP A 16 -6.16 3.60 9.34
C ASP A 16 -6.47 2.09 9.27
N ILE A 17 -5.89 1.39 8.28
CA ILE A 17 -6.00 -0.07 8.16
C ILE A 17 -5.29 -0.77 9.31
N TYR A 18 -4.09 -0.30 9.67
CA TYR A 18 -3.30 -0.88 10.75
C TYR A 18 -4.05 -0.77 12.08
N ASP A 19 -4.48 0.43 12.45
CA ASP A 19 -5.19 0.72 13.71
C ASP A 19 -6.48 -0.12 13.84
N SER A 20 -7.21 -0.27 12.73
CA SER A 20 -8.44 -1.08 12.66
C SER A 20 -8.20 -2.57 12.98
N ILE A 21 -7.08 -3.12 12.48
CA ILE A 21 -6.73 -4.54 12.69
C ILE A 21 -6.06 -4.75 14.05
N GLU A 22 -5.18 -3.84 14.47
CA GLU A 22 -4.36 -3.96 15.67
C GLU A 22 -5.23 -4.17 16.93
N ALA A 23 -6.37 -3.47 17.01
CA ALA A 23 -7.31 -3.60 18.12
C ALA A 23 -7.75 -5.05 18.41
N ASN A 24 -7.69 -5.93 17.40
CA ASN A 24 -8.07 -7.33 17.51
C ASN A 24 -6.88 -8.29 17.36
N ASN A 25 -5.90 -7.95 16.53
CA ASN A 25 -4.75 -8.81 16.23
C ASN A 25 -3.53 -7.98 15.77
N PRO A 26 -2.66 -7.55 16.71
CA PRO A 26 -1.47 -6.77 16.39
C PRO A 26 -0.51 -7.48 15.41
N ALA A 27 -0.36 -8.80 15.52
CA ALA A 27 0.52 -9.56 14.63
C ALA A 27 0.01 -9.56 13.18
N ALA A 28 -1.31 -9.61 12.99
CA ALA A 28 -1.91 -9.52 11.66
C ALA A 28 -1.76 -8.10 11.07
N ALA A 29 -1.88 -7.05 11.89
CA ALA A 29 -1.68 -5.67 11.44
C ALA A 29 -0.25 -5.47 10.91
N ALA A 30 0.76 -5.87 11.69
CA ALA A 30 2.17 -5.82 11.27
C ALA A 30 2.44 -6.65 10.00
N THR A 31 1.92 -7.87 9.93
CA THR A 31 2.08 -8.74 8.75
C THR A 31 1.49 -8.09 7.49
N LEU A 32 0.33 -7.44 7.60
CA LEU A 32 -0.30 -6.78 6.45
C LEU A 32 0.48 -5.54 6.01
N ASP A 33 1.01 -4.77 6.95
CA ASP A 33 1.83 -3.59 6.63
C ASP A 33 3.12 -3.97 5.87
N GLU A 34 3.83 -5.00 6.35
CA GLU A 34 4.99 -5.57 5.64
C GLU A 34 4.64 -6.06 4.23
N LEU A 35 3.43 -6.63 4.05
CA LEU A 35 2.96 -7.07 2.74
C LEU A 35 2.74 -5.89 1.78
N PHE A 36 2.28 -4.73 2.24
CA PHE A 36 2.16 -3.55 1.38
C PHE A 36 3.53 -3.12 0.85
N GLU A 37 4.53 -3.06 1.72
CA GLU A 37 5.91 -2.74 1.31
C GLU A 37 6.45 -3.76 0.30
N ALA A 38 6.38 -5.05 0.66
CA ALA A 38 6.89 -6.13 -0.19
C ALA A 38 6.22 -6.21 -1.57
N LYS A 39 4.92 -5.92 -1.65
CA LYS A 39 4.19 -5.92 -2.94
C LYS A 39 4.41 -4.65 -3.75
N SER A 40 4.78 -3.53 -3.11
CA SER A 40 5.13 -2.29 -3.79
C SER A 40 6.55 -2.29 -4.35
N ALA A 41 7.48 -2.99 -3.71
CA ALA A 41 8.91 -2.96 -4.04
C ALA A 41 9.23 -3.22 -5.53
N PRO A 42 8.63 -4.22 -6.22
CA PRO A 42 8.94 -4.49 -7.63
C PRO A 42 8.50 -3.40 -8.62
N LEU A 43 7.66 -2.45 -8.20
CA LEU A 43 7.13 -1.39 -9.06
C LEU A 43 8.22 -0.38 -9.47
N ASP A 44 9.35 -0.34 -8.76
CA ASP A 44 10.52 0.46 -9.10
C ASP A 44 11.09 0.08 -10.48
N ARG A 45 11.11 -1.22 -10.79
CA ARG A 45 11.60 -1.84 -12.02
C ARG A 45 10.48 -2.15 -13.00
N HIS A 46 9.30 -2.52 -12.48
CA HIS A 46 8.14 -2.95 -13.27
C HIS A 46 6.90 -2.11 -12.96
N PRO A 47 6.87 -0.82 -13.35
CA PRO A 47 5.79 0.11 -12.97
C PRO A 47 4.41 -0.28 -13.53
N ALA A 48 4.35 -1.15 -14.55
CA ALA A 48 3.12 -1.66 -15.16
C ALA A 48 2.73 -3.07 -14.67
N LEU A 49 3.26 -3.53 -13.52
CA LEU A 49 2.95 -4.84 -12.95
C LEU A 49 1.47 -4.95 -12.49
N GLY A 50 0.83 -3.82 -12.20
CA GLY A 50 -0.58 -3.73 -11.86
C GLY A 50 -1.50 -3.69 -13.07
N ARG A 51 -2.75 -4.14 -12.91
CA ARG A 51 -3.80 -3.93 -13.90
C ARG A 51 -4.34 -2.50 -13.78
N PRO A 52 -4.67 -1.83 -14.91
CA PRO A 52 -5.39 -0.57 -14.85
C PRO A 52 -6.65 -0.70 -13.99
N GLY A 53 -6.85 0.26 -13.08
CA GLY A 53 -8.05 0.32 -12.25
C GLY A 53 -9.31 0.50 -13.11
N ARG A 54 -10.44 -0.04 -12.65
CA ARG A 54 -11.74 0.11 -13.32
C ARG A 54 -12.40 1.47 -13.07
N VAL A 55 -11.92 2.20 -12.06
CA VAL A 55 -12.42 3.52 -11.69
C VAL A 55 -11.48 4.55 -12.30
N ALA A 56 -12.01 5.39 -13.18
CA ALA A 56 -11.27 6.54 -13.68
C ALA A 56 -10.98 7.48 -12.50
N ARG A 57 -9.73 7.94 -12.38
CA ARG A 57 -9.38 8.97 -11.40
C ARG A 57 -10.19 10.22 -11.77
N ALA A 58 -11.10 10.66 -10.92
CA ALA A 58 -11.76 11.95 -11.11
C ALA A 58 -10.67 13.02 -11.17
N SER A 59 -10.70 13.81 -12.24
CA SER A 59 -9.74 14.88 -12.52
C SER A 59 -10.04 16.10 -11.68
#